data_AF-A0A480A5Q0-F1
#
_entry.id   AF-A0A480A5Q0-F1
#
_cell.length_a   1.000
_cell.length_b   1.000
_cell.length_c   1.000
_cell.angle_alpha   90.00
_cell.angle_beta   90.00
_cell.angle_gamma   90.00
#
_symmetry.space_group_name_H-M   'P 1'
#
loop_
_entity.id
_entity.type
_entity.pdbx_description
1 polymer ?
#
loop_
_entity_poly.entity_id
_entity_poly.type
_entity_poly.pdbx_seq_one_letter_code
_entity_poly.pdbx_strand_id
1 'polypeptide(L)'
;MKSKLNDLKSGYTIDKTEIHIIIQNCCIETWALGNAEIPTEYSSMESSPVLSEFQAYYDILVNDPEEMCSCPPGYIFRTKAKFHERYLKEYLKQFGLSYSKKDPKVVEGKKYLDALKKRCESMNHLSSLKLLLDIWDRIETL
;
A
#
# COMPACT_ATOMS: atom_id res chain seq x y z
N MET A 1 7.96 -22.04 -8.69
CA MET A 1 6.68 -21.32 -8.85
C MET A 1 5.81 -21.95 -9.94
N LYS A 2 6.32 -22.12 -11.17
CA LYS A 2 5.58 -22.75 -12.28
C LYS A 2 5.06 -24.17 -11.99
N SER A 3 5.82 -25.04 -11.31
CA SER A 3 5.34 -26.39 -10.96
C SER A 3 4.14 -26.36 -10.01
N LYS A 4 4.23 -25.58 -8.92
CA LYS A 4 3.12 -25.39 -7.97
C LYS A 4 1.86 -24.82 -8.63
N LEU A 5 2.01 -23.97 -9.64
CA LEU A 5 0.89 -23.41 -10.39
C LEU A 5 0.20 -24.48 -11.26
N ASN A 6 0.99 -25.37 -11.87
CA ASN A 6 0.46 -26.50 -12.63
C ASN A 6 -0.26 -27.51 -11.73
N ASP A 7 0.29 -27.77 -10.53
CA ASP A 7 -0.36 -28.62 -9.52
C ASP A 7 -1.73 -28.05 -9.12
N LEU A 8 -1.80 -26.74 -8.87
CA LEU A 8 -3.07 -26.05 -8.56
C LEU A 8 -4.09 -26.18 -9.70
N LYS A 9 -3.63 -26.06 -10.96
CA LYS A 9 -4.51 -26.15 -12.14
C LYS A 9 -5.10 -27.54 -12.33
N SER A 10 -4.32 -28.58 -12.04
CA SER A 10 -4.75 -29.97 -12.17
C SER A 10 -5.82 -30.39 -11.15
N GLY A 11 -5.87 -29.73 -9.99
CA GLY A 11 -6.80 -30.07 -8.91
C GLY A 11 -8.20 -29.43 -8.98
N TYR A 12 -8.40 -28.41 -9.82
CA TYR A 12 -9.60 -27.54 -9.75
C TYR A 12 -10.32 -27.23 -11.08
N THR A 13 -10.05 -27.94 -12.19
CA THR A 13 -10.70 -27.68 -13.50
C THR A 13 -10.64 -26.19 -13.92
N ILE A 14 -9.49 -25.56 -13.66
CA ILE A 14 -9.18 -24.15 -13.95
C ILE A 14 -8.27 -24.04 -15.18
N ASP A 15 -8.37 -25.01 -16.08
CA ASP A 15 -7.62 -25.12 -17.34
C ASP A 15 -7.88 -23.95 -18.30
N LYS A 16 -9.04 -23.28 -18.17
CA LYS A 16 -9.39 -22.06 -18.90
C LYS A 16 -9.22 -20.75 -18.10
N THR A 17 -8.67 -20.82 -16.89
CA THR A 17 -8.50 -19.65 -16.01
C THR A 17 -7.07 -19.12 -16.09
N GLU A 18 -6.95 -17.83 -16.37
CA GLU A 18 -5.68 -17.12 -16.22
C GLU A 18 -5.39 -16.86 -14.74
N ILE A 19 -4.19 -17.22 -14.28
CA ILE A 19 -3.79 -17.03 -12.88
C ILE A 19 -2.65 -16.04 -12.84
N HIS A 20 -2.86 -14.94 -12.13
CA HIS A 20 -1.86 -13.91 -11.86
C HIS A 20 -1.42 -13.98 -10.41
N ILE A 21 -0.11 -13.89 -10.16
CA ILE A 21 0.46 -13.87 -8.81
C ILE A 21 0.96 -12.45 -8.52
N ILE A 22 0.36 -11.81 -7.53
CA ILE A 22 0.75 -10.47 -7.07
C ILE A 22 1.44 -10.62 -5.71
N ILE A 23 2.70 -10.22 -5.64
CA ILE A 23 3.47 -10.25 -4.39
C ILE A 23 3.41 -8.86 -3.77
N GLN A 24 2.69 -8.73 -2.65
CA GLN A 24 2.62 -7.49 -1.89
C GLN A 24 3.87 -7.35 -1.00
N ASN A 25 4.74 -6.37 -1.29
CA ASN A 25 5.90 -6.06 -0.45
C ASN A 25 5.63 -4.82 0.42
N CYS A 26 5.30 -4.90 1.71
CA CYS A 26 5.14 -6.10 2.54
C CYS A 26 3.69 -6.39 2.96
N CYS A 27 2.77 -5.45 2.73
CA CYS A 27 1.36 -5.56 3.13
C CYS A 27 0.50 -4.48 2.44
N ILE A 28 -0.82 -4.60 2.53
CA ILE A 28 -1.79 -3.62 1.99
C ILE A 28 -1.57 -2.19 2.54
N GLU A 29 -1.15 -2.06 3.81
CA GLU A 29 -0.85 -0.75 4.39
C GLU A 29 0.35 -0.07 3.70
N THR A 30 1.23 -0.83 3.05
CA THR A 30 2.30 -0.29 2.22
C THR A 30 1.75 0.45 1.01
N TRP A 31 0.75 -0.13 0.34
CA TRP A 31 0.04 0.54 -0.75
C TRP A 31 -0.70 1.77 -0.25
N ALA A 32 -1.40 1.66 0.89
CA ALA A 32 -2.13 2.80 1.45
C ALA A 32 -1.22 3.98 1.79
N LEU A 33 -0.01 3.75 2.33
CA LEU A 33 1.00 4.79 2.56
C LEU A 33 1.39 5.55 1.27
N GLY A 34 1.10 4.98 0.10
CA GLY A 34 1.34 5.63 -1.18
C GLY A 34 0.46 6.85 -1.44
N ASN A 35 -0.62 7.09 -0.71
CA ASN A 35 -1.46 8.27 -1.00
C ASN A 35 -0.75 9.57 -0.59
N ALA A 36 -0.17 10.26 -1.58
CA ALA A 36 0.52 11.54 -1.43
C ALA A 36 -0.41 12.76 -1.51
N GLU A 37 -1.71 12.58 -1.76
CA GLU A 37 -2.69 13.67 -1.89
C GLU A 37 -3.40 14.00 -0.57
N ILE A 38 -3.22 13.19 0.48
CA ILE A 38 -3.82 13.50 1.80
C ILE A 38 -3.45 14.92 2.30
N PRO A 39 -2.19 15.41 2.18
CA PRO A 39 -1.84 16.75 2.65
C PRO A 39 -2.44 17.89 1.81
N THR A 40 -2.85 17.62 0.57
CA THR A 40 -3.53 18.62 -0.29
C THR A 40 -5.04 18.62 -0.04
N GLU A 41 -5.62 17.48 0.32
CA GLU A 41 -7.06 17.31 0.57
C GLU A 41 -7.48 17.67 1.99
N TYR A 42 -6.60 17.50 2.98
CA TYR A 42 -6.93 17.64 4.40
C TYR A 42 -6.01 18.64 5.09
N SER A 43 -6.58 19.46 5.97
CA SER A 43 -5.80 20.32 6.86
C SER A 43 -5.14 19.49 7.96
N SER A 44 -3.85 19.73 8.20
CA SER A 44 -3.15 19.14 9.34
C SER A 44 -3.79 19.60 10.65
N MET A 45 -4.19 18.66 11.50
CA MET A 45 -4.83 18.91 12.78
C MET A 45 -3.84 18.92 13.94
N GLU A 46 -3.02 17.86 14.05
CA GLU A 46 -2.07 17.68 15.16
C GLU A 46 -0.70 17.27 14.65
N SER A 47 0.36 17.91 15.16
CA SER A 47 1.73 17.44 14.95
C SER A 47 1.96 16.17 15.76
N SER A 48 2.34 15.07 15.10
CA SER A 48 2.81 13.86 15.78
C SER A 48 4.33 13.81 15.78
N PRO A 49 5.00 13.81 16.96
CA PRO A 49 6.44 13.60 17.04
C PRO A 49 6.86 12.25 16.45
N VAL A 50 6.06 11.20 16.66
CA VAL A 50 6.30 9.86 16.11
C VAL A 50 6.26 9.90 14.58
N LEU A 51 5.26 10.57 14.00
CA LEU A 51 5.20 10.74 12.55
C LEU A 51 6.37 11.54 12.01
N SER A 52 6.78 12.59 12.73
CA SER A 52 7.92 13.44 12.35
C SER A 52 9.21 12.62 12.29
N GLU A 53 9.44 11.74 13.27
CA GLU A 53 10.57 10.81 13.28
C GLU A 53 10.48 9.78 12.14
N PHE A 54 9.27 9.28 11.84
CA PHE A 54 9.07 8.34 10.74
C PHE A 54 9.32 8.99 9.38
N GLN A 55 8.82 10.21 9.16
CA GLN A 55 9.05 10.99 7.93
C GLN A 55 10.49 11.42 7.78
N ALA A 56 11.16 11.82 8.86
CA ALA A 56 12.58 12.15 8.85
C ALA A 56 13.44 10.92 8.47
N TYR A 57 13.01 9.73 8.87
CA TYR A 57 13.69 8.48 8.51
C TYR A 57 13.37 8.02 7.09
N TYR A 58 12.10 8.08 6.68
CA TYR A 58 11.64 7.65 5.37
C TYR A 58 10.41 8.44 4.94
N ASP A 59 10.61 9.51 4.17
CA ASP A 59 9.51 10.35 3.71
C ASP A 59 8.69 9.63 2.61
N ILE A 60 7.51 9.13 3.00
CA ILE A 60 6.55 8.46 2.12
C ILE A 60 5.90 9.38 1.09
N LEU A 61 6.03 10.70 1.18
CA LEU A 61 5.50 11.61 0.15
C LEU A 61 6.40 11.65 -1.08
N VAL A 62 7.70 11.40 -0.91
CA VAL A 62 8.70 11.48 -1.98
C VAL A 62 9.30 10.12 -2.36
N ASN A 63 9.39 9.17 -1.42
CA ASN A 63 9.99 7.85 -1.66
C ASN A 63 8.92 6.76 -1.82
N ASP A 64 9.23 5.67 -2.54
CA ASP A 64 8.31 4.54 -2.72
C ASP A 64 8.12 3.73 -1.43
N PRO A 65 6.90 3.67 -0.83
CA PRO A 65 6.67 2.86 0.35
C PRO A 65 7.03 1.37 0.22
N GLU A 66 7.01 0.79 -0.98
CA GLU A 66 7.40 -0.62 -1.19
C GLU A 66 8.90 -0.86 -0.89
N GLU A 67 9.74 0.15 -1.12
CA GLU A 67 11.19 0.12 -0.89
C GLU A 67 11.59 0.41 0.57
N MET A 68 10.64 0.77 1.43
CA MET A 68 10.88 1.05 2.85
C MET A 68 11.27 -0.24 3.60
N CYS A 69 12.56 -0.53 3.79
CA CYS A 69 13.00 -1.86 4.24
C CYS A 69 13.01 -2.08 5.76
N SER A 70 13.08 -1.03 6.55
CA SER A 70 13.26 -1.11 8.01
C SER A 70 12.54 0.02 8.74
N CYS A 71 12.43 -0.08 10.06
CA CYS A 71 11.93 0.99 10.91
C CYS A 71 13.07 1.91 11.39
N PRO A 72 12.75 3.14 11.84
CA PRO A 72 13.74 4.05 12.38
C PRO A 72 14.48 3.49 13.60
N PRO A 73 15.73 3.92 13.85
CA PRO A 73 16.46 3.58 15.08
C PRO A 73 15.66 3.95 16.33
N GLY A 74 15.74 3.12 17.37
CA GLY A 74 15.01 3.34 18.63
C GLY A 74 13.58 2.77 18.67
N TYR A 75 13.03 2.37 17.52
CA TYR A 75 11.75 1.64 17.46
C TYR A 75 11.96 0.14 17.32
N ILE A 76 11.13 -0.63 18.01
CA ILE A 76 11.14 -2.10 17.93
C ILE A 76 9.77 -2.58 17.45
N PHE A 77 9.73 -3.06 16.21
CA PHE A 77 8.55 -3.72 15.64
C PHE A 77 8.85 -5.20 15.40
N ARG A 78 7.88 -6.07 15.71
CA ARG A 78 8.02 -7.52 15.47
C ARG A 78 8.17 -7.87 13.99
N THR A 79 7.57 -7.07 13.10
CA THR A 79 7.60 -7.27 11.65
C THR A 79 7.58 -5.92 10.91
N LYS A 80 8.10 -5.90 9.67
CA LYS A 80 8.00 -4.73 8.77
C LYS A 80 6.54 -4.30 8.55
N ALA A 81 5.62 -5.25 8.38
CA ALA A 81 4.20 -4.97 8.24
C ALA A 81 3.59 -4.23 9.45
N LYS A 82 4.06 -4.53 10.68
CA LYS A 82 3.60 -3.82 11.89
C LYS A 82 4.10 -2.37 11.94
N PHE A 83 5.31 -2.13 11.43
CA PHE A 83 5.81 -0.77 11.25
C PHE A 83 4.99 -0.01 10.20
N HIS A 84 4.73 -0.59 9.04
CA HIS A 84 3.94 0.05 7.98
C HIS A 84 2.50 0.37 8.46
N GLU A 85 1.87 -0.56 9.19
CA GLU A 85 0.57 -0.32 9.84
C GLU A 85 0.64 0.86 10.83
N ARG A 86 1.70 0.94 11.65
CA ARG A 86 1.89 2.03 12.61
C ARG A 86 2.11 3.37 11.90
N TYR A 87 2.92 3.38 10.85
CA TYR A 87 3.19 4.57 10.06
C TYR A 87 1.89 5.06 9.42
N LEU A 88 1.12 4.19 8.75
CA LEU A 88 -0.15 4.58 8.14
C LEU A 88 -1.11 5.23 9.16
N LYS A 89 -1.20 4.65 10.36
CA LYS A 89 -2.04 5.22 11.44
C LYS A 89 -1.58 6.59 11.88
N GLU A 90 -0.27 6.78 12.07
CA GLU A 90 0.27 8.08 12.47
C GLU A 90 0.08 9.13 11.36
N TYR A 91 0.35 8.75 10.11
CA TYR A 91 0.15 9.61 8.95
C TYR A 91 -1.29 10.08 8.83
N LEU A 92 -2.26 9.16 8.86
CA LEU A 92 -3.67 9.51 8.78
C LEU A 92 -4.14 10.33 9.99
N LYS A 93 -3.65 10.01 11.20
CA LYS A 93 -4.00 10.72 12.43
C LYS A 93 -3.67 12.22 12.35
N GLN A 94 -2.54 12.59 11.72
CA GLN A 94 -2.18 14.01 11.53
C GLN A 94 -3.29 14.80 10.82
N PHE A 95 -4.08 14.15 9.96
CA PHE A 95 -5.14 14.78 9.17
C PHE A 95 -6.55 14.51 9.74
N GLY A 96 -6.65 14.08 11.01
CA GLY A 96 -7.93 13.75 11.64
C GLY A 96 -8.58 12.46 11.12
N LEU A 97 -7.82 11.67 10.35
CA LEU A 97 -8.28 10.41 9.79
C LEU A 97 -7.83 9.24 10.68
N SER A 98 -8.56 8.14 10.63
CA SER A 98 -8.22 6.94 11.41
C SER A 98 -8.33 5.69 10.58
N TYR A 99 -7.43 4.75 10.84
CA TYR A 99 -7.37 3.46 10.17
C TYR A 99 -7.26 2.32 11.18
N SER A 100 -8.03 1.28 10.96
CA SER A 100 -7.77 -0.03 11.57
C SER A 100 -8.12 -1.14 10.59
N LYS A 101 -7.53 -2.33 10.77
CA LYS A 101 -7.91 -3.49 9.94
C LYS A 101 -9.39 -3.89 10.08
N LYS A 102 -10.05 -3.48 11.17
CA LYS A 102 -11.49 -3.72 11.41
C LYS A 102 -12.37 -2.65 10.79
N ASP A 103 -11.81 -1.46 10.52
CA ASP A 103 -12.51 -0.32 9.93
C ASP A 103 -11.56 0.40 8.97
N PRO A 104 -11.35 -0.15 7.76
CA PRO A 104 -10.42 0.38 6.78
C PRO A 104 -11.04 1.46 5.88
N LYS A 105 -12.28 1.91 6.14
CA LYS A 105 -13.08 2.79 5.26
C LYS A 105 -12.33 3.97 4.67
N VAL A 106 -11.42 4.58 5.42
CA VAL A 106 -10.60 5.72 4.97
C VAL A 106 -9.79 5.40 3.70
N VAL A 107 -9.33 4.16 3.52
CA VAL A 107 -8.52 3.73 2.37
C VAL A 107 -9.32 3.01 1.28
N GLU A 108 -10.62 2.78 1.49
CA GLU A 108 -11.50 2.07 0.53
C GLU A 108 -12.11 2.99 -0.52
N GLY A 109 -12.11 4.31 -0.28
CA GLY A 109 -12.79 5.27 -1.12
C GLY A 109 -12.15 5.42 -2.51
N LYS A 110 -13.00 5.69 -3.53
CA LYS A 110 -12.56 5.92 -4.91
C LYS A 110 -11.45 6.98 -5.00
N LYS A 111 -11.57 8.10 -4.29
CA LYS A 111 -10.55 9.15 -4.27
C LYS A 111 -9.19 8.64 -3.81
N TYR A 112 -9.17 7.79 -2.78
CA TYR A 112 -7.94 7.18 -2.28
C TYR A 112 -7.32 6.29 -3.35
N LEU A 113 -8.12 5.45 -4.02
CA LEU A 113 -7.66 4.63 -5.13
C LEU A 113 -7.13 5.47 -6.31
N ASP A 114 -7.84 6.54 -6.68
CA ASP A 114 -7.41 7.46 -7.75
C ASP A 114 -6.05 8.10 -7.43
N ALA A 115 -5.82 8.50 -6.18
CA ALA A 115 -4.53 9.02 -5.73
C ALA A 115 -3.40 7.97 -5.81
N LEU A 116 -3.69 6.71 -5.49
CA LEU A 116 -2.74 5.61 -5.65
C LEU A 116 -2.44 5.34 -7.13
N LYS A 117 -3.46 5.31 -8.01
CA LYS A 117 -3.28 5.19 -9.47
C LYS A 117 -2.37 6.30 -10.00
N LYS A 118 -2.67 7.55 -9.63
CA LYS A 118 -1.86 8.71 -9.99
C LYS A 118 -0.40 8.54 -9.57
N ARG A 119 -0.14 8.01 -8.37
CA ARG A 119 1.24 7.78 -7.91
C ARG A 119 1.95 6.69 -8.69
N CYS A 120 1.27 5.58 -9.01
CA CYS A 120 1.81 4.52 -9.86
C CYS A 120 2.26 5.09 -11.22
N GLU A 121 1.47 5.98 -11.80
CA GLU A 121 1.73 6.55 -13.14
C GLU A 121 2.77 7.66 -13.13
N SER A 122 2.68 8.60 -12.18
CA SER A 122 3.49 9.82 -12.18
C SER A 122 4.88 9.64 -11.56
N MET A 123 5.02 8.74 -10.57
CA MET A 123 6.28 8.53 -9.85
C MET A 123 6.89 7.15 -10.11
N ASN A 124 6.20 6.27 -10.85
CA ASN A 124 6.61 4.89 -11.06
C ASN A 124 6.83 4.11 -9.75
N HIS A 125 6.07 4.46 -8.72
CA HIS A 125 6.07 3.82 -7.40
C HIS A 125 5.00 2.72 -7.31
N LEU A 126 5.00 1.95 -6.20
CA LEU A 126 3.99 0.94 -5.90
C LEU A 126 3.85 -0.11 -7.02
N SER A 127 4.99 -0.60 -7.50
CA SER A 127 5.08 -1.52 -8.64
C SER A 127 4.15 -2.73 -8.52
N SER A 128 3.98 -3.29 -7.31
CA SER A 128 3.11 -4.45 -7.11
C SER A 128 1.61 -4.10 -7.17
N LEU A 129 1.23 -2.89 -6.74
CA LEU A 129 -0.12 -2.36 -6.95
C LEU A 129 -0.36 -2.06 -8.43
N LYS A 130 0.61 -1.43 -9.11
CA LYS A 130 0.50 -1.15 -10.55
C LYS A 130 0.25 -2.42 -11.34
N LEU A 131 0.99 -3.49 -11.06
CA LEU A 131 0.78 -4.79 -11.71
C LEU A 131 -0.67 -5.29 -11.53
N LEU A 132 -1.22 -5.20 -10.31
CA LEU A 132 -2.61 -5.58 -10.03
C LEU A 132 -3.60 -4.75 -10.84
N LEU A 133 -3.43 -3.43 -10.86
CA LEU A 133 -4.30 -2.51 -11.59
C LEU A 133 -4.26 -2.76 -13.10
N ASP A 134 -3.06 -2.92 -13.67
CA ASP A 134 -2.86 -3.21 -15.08
C ASP A 134 -3.49 -4.57 -15.49
N ILE A 135 -3.61 -5.53 -14.55
CA ILE A 135 -4.34 -6.78 -14.79
C ILE A 135 -5.85 -6.54 -14.78
N TRP A 136 -6.37 -5.80 -13.81
CA TRP A 136 -7.80 -5.51 -13.72
C TRP A 136 -8.30 -4.70 -14.91
N ASP A 137 -7.57 -3.68 -15.34
CA ASP A 137 -7.93 -2.87 -16.51
C ASP A 137 -7.98 -3.75 -17.79
N ARG A 138 -7.06 -4.72 -17.92
CA ARG A 138 -7.10 -5.69 -19.03
C ARG A 138 -8.31 -6.62 -19.00
N ILE A 139 -8.76 -7.02 -17.80
CA ILE A 139 -9.95 -7.87 -17.64
C ILE A 139 -11.23 -7.09 -17.96
N GLU A 140 -11.31 -5.81 -17.57
CA GLU A 140 -12.48 -4.97 -17.86
C GLU A 140 -12.65 -4.69 -19.36
N THR A 141 -11.56 -4.73 -20.13
CA THR A 141 -11.57 -4.56 -21.59
C THR A 141 -11.90 -5.84 -22.40
N LEU A 142 -12.12 -6.98 -21.74
CA LEU A 142 -12.52 -8.26 -22.35
C LEU A 142 -14.04 -8.46 -22.29
#